data_AF-A0A2V7TPJ3-F1
#
_entry.id   AF-A0A2V7TPJ3-F1
#
_cell.length_a   1.000
_cell.length_b   1.000
_cell.length_c   1.000
_cell.angle_alpha   90.00
_cell.angle_beta   90.00
_cell.angle_gamma   90.00
#
_symmetry.space_group_name_H-M   'P 1'
#
loop_
_entity.id
_entity.type
_entity.pdbx_description
1 polymer ?
#
loop_
_entity_poly.entity_id
_entity_poly.type
_entity_poly.pdbx_seq_one_letter_code
_entity_poly.pdbx_strand_id
1 'polypeptide(L)'
;MRGRRPAVPGGGPRKHVECLKKVVDESNKAGVSVCFPDITKKRWAETLGEAFKEGDHGGAFETSLMMVAAPEMVRERERISLPPIDGLLAAIKKGAKTFSEAGGEDAYFGDPTAASVEDGENLYEALAEILRLSVMEHLGSKA
;
A
#
# COMPACT_ATOMS: atom_id res chain seq x y z
N MET A 1 6.68 29.71 14.85
CA MET A 1 7.29 28.43 15.27
C MET A 1 6.36 27.29 14.87
N ARG A 2 6.69 26.51 13.83
CA ARG A 2 5.93 25.29 13.50
C ARG A 2 6.53 24.16 14.32
N GLY A 3 5.78 23.65 15.30
CA GLY A 3 6.20 22.50 16.10
C GLY A 3 6.41 21.29 15.18
N ARG A 4 7.56 20.63 15.30
CA ARG A 4 7.76 19.29 14.73
C ARG A 4 6.67 18.38 15.28
N ARG A 5 5.82 17.82 14.40
CA ARG A 5 4.98 16.69 14.80
C ARG A 5 5.91 15.54 15.22
N PRO A 6 5.63 14.86 16.35
CA PRO A 6 6.40 13.69 16.73
C PRO A 6 6.27 12.62 15.64
N ALA A 7 7.38 11.94 15.35
CA ALA A 7 7.35 10.77 14.48
C ALA A 7 6.40 9.73 15.08
N VAL A 8 5.37 9.35 14.32
CA VAL A 8 4.45 8.28 14.73
C VAL A 8 5.27 6.98 14.75
N PRO A 9 5.31 6.24 15.87
CA PRO A 9 5.99 4.95 15.91
C PRO A 9 5.37 4.01 14.87
N GLY A 10 6.23 3.35 14.10
CA GLY A 10 5.85 2.37 13.08
C GLY A 10 4.80 1.40 13.62
N GLY A 11 3.72 1.22 12.87
CA GLY A 11 2.59 0.40 13.29
C GLY A 11 3.01 -1.01 13.67
N GLY A 12 2.33 -1.59 14.67
CA GLY A 12 2.51 -2.99 15.07
C GLY A 12 2.39 -3.95 13.88
N PRO A 13 2.87 -5.20 14.03
CA PRO A 13 3.04 -6.12 12.93
C PRO A 13 1.73 -6.30 12.15
N ARG A 14 1.78 -6.00 10.85
CA ARG A 14 0.68 -6.29 9.92
C ARG A 14 0.53 -7.81 9.85
N LYS A 15 -0.42 -8.36 10.61
CA LYS A 15 -0.64 -9.81 10.72
C LYS A 15 -0.77 -10.50 9.36
N HIS A 16 -1.34 -9.82 8.36
CA HIS A 16 -1.42 -10.35 6.99
C HIS A 16 -0.04 -10.50 6.33
N VAL A 17 0.87 -9.52 6.48
CA VAL A 17 2.24 -9.61 5.94
C VAL A 17 3.06 -10.66 6.69
N GLU A 18 2.93 -10.74 8.02
CA GLU A 18 3.57 -11.80 8.81
C GLU A 18 3.12 -13.20 8.38
N CYS A 19 1.85 -13.36 8.03
CA CYS A 19 1.33 -14.61 7.47
C CYS A 19 2.03 -14.97 6.16
N LEU A 20 2.19 -14.00 5.24
CA LEU A 20 2.91 -14.22 3.97
C LEU A 20 4.37 -14.60 4.20
N LYS A 21 5.08 -13.92 5.11
CA LYS A 21 6.47 -14.25 5.47
C LYS A 21 6.58 -15.68 6.00
N LYS A 22 5.65 -16.10 6.88
CA LYS A 22 5.60 -17.46 7.39
C LYS A 22 5.40 -18.49 6.26
N VAL A 23 4.51 -18.22 5.31
CA VAL A 23 4.28 -19.11 4.15
C VAL A 23 5.54 -19.23 3.29
N VAL A 24 6.28 -18.14 3.07
CA VAL A 24 7.56 -18.16 2.34
C VAL A 24 8.57 -19.05 3.06
N ASP A 25 8.72 -18.90 4.37
CA ASP A 25 9.64 -19.70 5.18
C ASP A 25 9.29 -21.20 5.16
N GLU A 26 8.00 -21.53 5.30
CA GLU A 26 7.50 -22.91 5.24
C GLU A 26 7.69 -23.54 3.86
N SER A 27 7.43 -22.77 2.79
CA SER A 27 7.65 -23.23 1.41
C SER A 27 9.12 -23.52 1.14
N ASN A 28 10.02 -22.65 1.58
CA ASN A 28 11.46 -22.84 1.42
C ASN A 28 11.95 -24.10 2.17
N LYS A 29 11.43 -24.35 3.39
CA LYS A 29 11.71 -25.59 4.14
C LYS A 29 11.20 -26.85 3.43
N ALA A 30 10.11 -26.74 2.67
CA ALA A 30 9.57 -27.81 1.85
C ALA A 30 10.29 -27.97 0.49
N GLY A 31 11.36 -27.20 0.23
CA GLY A 31 12.08 -27.23 -1.05
C GLY A 31 11.40 -26.48 -2.19
N VAL A 32 10.30 -25.76 -1.91
CA VAL A 32 9.62 -24.90 -2.87
C VAL A 32 10.22 -23.51 -2.79
N SER A 33 10.75 -23.04 -3.90
CA SER A 33 11.36 -21.73 -3.94
C SER A 33 10.36 -20.63 -4.26
N VAL A 34 10.17 -19.71 -3.31
CA VAL A 34 9.18 -18.63 -3.40
C VAL A 34 9.86 -17.26 -3.39
N CYS A 35 9.56 -16.44 -4.40
CA CYS A 35 9.91 -15.02 -4.39
C CYS A 35 8.71 -14.23 -3.86
N PHE A 36 8.90 -13.52 -2.75
CA PHE A 36 7.89 -12.60 -2.19
C PHE A 36 8.44 -11.17 -2.17
N PRO A 37 8.03 -10.32 -3.12
CA PRO A 37 8.35 -8.90 -3.11
C PRO A 37 7.58 -8.20 -1.97
N ASP A 38 8.15 -8.22 -0.77
CA ASP A 38 7.59 -7.48 0.39
C ASP A 38 7.76 -5.97 0.18
N ILE A 39 6.83 -5.35 -0.57
CA ILE A 39 6.78 -3.92 -0.89
C ILE A 39 6.70 -3.03 0.37
N THR A 40 6.49 -3.64 1.53
CA THR A 40 6.45 -2.95 2.81
C THR A 40 7.81 -2.73 3.45
N LYS A 41 8.86 -3.38 2.93
CA LYS A 41 10.24 -3.12 3.34
C LYS A 41 10.65 -1.70 2.97
N LYS A 42 11.44 -1.07 3.84
CA LYS A 42 11.92 0.32 3.67
C LYS A 42 12.42 0.62 2.25
N ARG A 43 13.26 -0.27 1.69
CA ARG A 43 13.85 -0.11 0.34
C ARG A 43 12.81 0.08 -0.76
N TRP A 44 11.61 -0.49 -0.61
CA TRP A 44 10.52 -0.42 -1.59
C TRP A 44 9.47 0.61 -1.19
N ALA A 45 9.13 0.70 0.09
CA ALA A 45 8.18 1.71 0.57
C ALA A 45 8.66 3.15 0.27
N GLU A 46 9.97 3.39 0.24
CA GLU A 46 10.52 4.70 -0.14
C GLU A 46 10.34 5.03 -1.62
N THR A 47 10.32 4.03 -2.51
CA THR A 47 10.12 4.25 -3.96
C THR A 47 8.64 4.45 -4.33
N LEU A 48 7.71 4.04 -3.46
CA LEU A 48 6.26 4.15 -3.68
C LEU A 48 5.63 5.44 -3.11
N GLY A 49 6.44 6.32 -2.51
CA GLY A 49 6.00 7.65 -2.07
C GLY A 49 5.19 7.68 -0.76
N GLU A 50 4.79 8.88 -0.36
CA GLU A 50 4.12 9.11 0.94
C GLU A 50 2.70 8.53 1.00
N ALA A 51 1.93 8.63 -0.10
CA ALA A 51 0.58 8.06 -0.16
C ALA A 51 0.56 6.55 0.14
N PHE A 52 1.56 5.80 -0.33
CA PHE A 52 1.72 4.39 0.03
C PHE A 52 2.06 4.18 1.52
N LYS A 53 2.92 5.04 2.09
CA LYS A 53 3.37 4.92 3.48
C LYS A 53 2.29 5.23 4.49
N GLU A 54 1.35 6.12 4.17
CA GLU A 54 0.17 6.38 5.02
C GLU A 54 -0.71 5.14 5.18
N GLY A 55 -0.67 4.22 4.22
CA GLY A 55 -1.42 2.95 4.29
C GLY A 55 -2.93 3.17 4.24
N ASP A 56 -3.33 4.16 3.46
CA ASP A 56 -4.71 4.50 3.14
C ASP A 56 -5.40 3.40 2.31
N HIS A 57 -6.73 3.47 2.21
CA HIS A 57 -7.53 2.53 1.43
C HIS A 57 -8.48 3.29 0.53
N GLY A 58 -8.37 3.13 -0.79
CA GLY A 58 -9.07 3.98 -1.76
C GLY A 58 -8.57 5.43 -1.76
N GLY A 59 -7.42 5.72 -1.15
CA GLY A 59 -6.76 7.03 -1.22
C GLY A 59 -6.02 7.24 -2.55
N ALA A 60 -5.13 8.24 -2.59
CA ALA A 60 -4.43 8.63 -3.82
C ALA A 60 -3.66 7.48 -4.48
N PHE A 61 -2.94 6.64 -3.70
CA PHE A 61 -2.13 5.55 -4.24
C PHE A 61 -2.95 4.52 -5.04
N GLU A 62 -3.97 3.93 -4.42
CA GLU A 62 -4.80 2.90 -5.07
C GLU A 62 -5.66 3.49 -6.19
N THR A 63 -6.15 4.72 -6.00
CA THR A 63 -6.99 5.40 -6.99
C THR A 63 -6.19 5.76 -8.24
N SER A 64 -4.96 6.28 -8.10
CA SER A 64 -4.08 6.57 -9.25
C SER A 64 -3.78 5.31 -10.06
N LEU A 65 -3.53 4.17 -9.41
CA LEU A 65 -3.35 2.88 -10.12
C LEU A 65 -4.62 2.47 -10.89
N MET A 66 -5.79 2.61 -10.27
CA MET A 66 -7.06 2.29 -10.95
C MET A 66 -7.35 3.22 -12.12
N MET A 67 -6.98 4.50 -12.04
CA MET A 67 -7.13 5.46 -13.15
C MET A 67 -6.31 5.07 -14.39
N VAL A 68 -5.23 4.30 -14.23
CA VAL A 68 -4.44 3.78 -15.35
C VAL A 68 -4.96 2.42 -15.81
N ALA A 69 -5.19 1.48 -14.89
CA ALA A 69 -5.48 0.09 -15.26
C ALA A 69 -6.94 -0.17 -15.66
N ALA A 70 -7.88 0.59 -15.10
CA ALA A 70 -9.30 0.44 -15.36
C ALA A 70 -10.01 1.79 -15.17
N PRO A 71 -9.70 2.82 -15.99
CA PRO A 71 -10.27 4.15 -15.86
C PRO A 71 -11.80 4.14 -15.89
N GLU A 72 -12.42 3.22 -16.63
CA GLU A 72 -13.88 3.04 -16.71
C GLU A 72 -14.52 2.57 -15.40
N MET A 73 -13.73 1.98 -14.50
CA MET A 73 -14.17 1.57 -13.17
C MET A 73 -14.00 2.68 -12.13
N VAL A 74 -13.29 3.77 -12.48
CA VAL A 74 -13.18 4.97 -11.66
C VAL A 74 -14.37 5.88 -11.96
N ARG A 75 -15.31 5.91 -11.01
CA ARG A 75 -16.46 6.81 -11.05
C ARG A 75 -16.01 8.24 -10.76
N GLU A 76 -15.59 8.95 -11.81
CA GLU A 76 -14.85 10.21 -11.67
C GLU A 76 -15.63 11.29 -10.92
N ARG A 77 -16.92 11.44 -11.22
CA ARG A 77 -17.78 12.43 -10.55
C ARG A 77 -17.87 12.17 -9.04
N GLU A 78 -17.98 10.90 -8.65
CA GLU A 78 -18.02 10.44 -7.28
C GLU A 78 -16.65 10.65 -6.62
N ARG A 79 -15.56 10.20 -7.27
CA ARG A 79 -14.18 10.32 -6.77
C ARG A 79 -13.84 11.74 -6.36
N ILE A 80 -14.11 12.73 -7.23
CA ILE A 80 -13.79 14.14 -6.94
C ILE A 80 -14.74 14.79 -5.92
N SER A 81 -15.85 14.13 -5.59
CA SER A 81 -16.81 14.60 -4.58
C SER A 81 -16.54 14.07 -3.18
N LEU A 82 -15.69 13.04 -3.05
CA LEU A 82 -15.35 12.44 -1.76
C LEU A 82 -14.36 13.34 -1.01
N PRO A 83 -14.68 13.81 0.21
CA PRO A 83 -13.74 14.59 1.00
C PRO A 83 -12.57 13.73 1.49
N PRO A 84 -11.35 14.27 1.65
CA PRO A 84 -10.27 13.52 2.30
C PRO A 84 -10.64 13.14 3.73
N ILE A 85 -10.32 11.92 4.17
CA ILE A 85 -10.50 11.48 5.55
C ILE A 85 -9.21 10.89 6.14
N ASP A 86 -9.13 10.83 7.47
CA ASP A 86 -7.97 10.28 8.16
C ASP A 86 -7.67 8.84 7.75
N GLY A 87 -6.38 8.47 7.73
CA GLY A 87 -5.95 7.14 7.29
C GLY A 87 -6.41 5.97 8.19
N LEU A 88 -6.63 4.82 7.56
CA LEU A 88 -7.21 3.61 8.17
C LEU A 88 -6.36 3.05 9.32
N LEU A 89 -5.03 3.16 9.22
CA LEU A 89 -4.11 2.57 10.20
C LEU A 89 -4.34 3.09 11.62
N ALA A 90 -4.69 4.37 11.78
CA ALA A 90 -4.93 4.95 13.10
C ALA A 90 -6.17 4.32 13.77
N ALA A 91 -7.23 4.07 13.00
CA ALA A 91 -8.45 3.44 13.50
C ALA A 91 -8.24 1.96 13.84
N ILE A 92 -7.51 1.21 13.00
CA ILE A 92 -7.17 -0.20 13.28
C ILE A 92 -6.35 -0.30 14.57
N LYS A 93 -5.40 0.61 14.81
CA LYS A 93 -4.63 0.65 16.06
C LYS A 93 -5.51 0.89 17.29
N LYS A 94 -6.65 1.59 17.14
CA LYS A 94 -7.66 1.79 18.18
C LYS A 94 -8.62 0.60 18.34
N GLY A 95 -8.49 -0.44 17.51
CA GLY A 95 -9.26 -1.68 17.62
C GLY A 95 -10.51 -1.73 16.73
N ALA A 96 -10.66 -0.80 15.77
CA ALA A 96 -11.73 -0.88 14.78
C ALA A 96 -11.64 -2.19 13.99
N LYS A 97 -12.78 -2.86 13.82
CA LYS A 97 -12.94 -4.14 13.10
C LYS A 97 -13.74 -4.01 11.82
N THR A 98 -14.40 -2.87 11.62
CA THR A 98 -15.18 -2.55 10.42
C THR A 98 -14.80 -1.16 9.92
N PHE A 99 -15.08 -0.85 8.64
CA PHE A 99 -14.84 0.50 8.11
C PHE A 99 -15.72 1.55 8.78
N SER A 100 -16.97 1.21 9.12
CA SER A 100 -17.85 2.09 9.89
C SER A 100 -17.30 2.39 11.29
N GLU A 101 -16.77 1.38 12.01
CA GLU A 101 -16.07 1.60 13.29
C GLU A 101 -14.80 2.45 13.13
N ALA A 102 -14.19 2.41 11.96
CA ALA A 102 -13.02 3.21 11.63
C ALA A 102 -13.34 4.64 11.14
N GLY A 103 -14.63 4.98 10.94
CA GLY A 103 -15.08 6.29 10.47
C GLY A 103 -15.18 6.43 8.95
N GLY A 104 -15.06 5.34 8.19
CA GLY A 104 -15.23 5.32 6.73
C GLY A 104 -16.55 4.65 6.34
N GLU A 105 -17.65 5.40 6.34
CA GLU A 105 -18.97 4.89 5.93
C GLU A 105 -18.98 4.42 4.47
N ASP A 106 -18.26 5.13 3.60
CA ASP A 106 -18.09 4.81 2.18
C ASP A 106 -16.88 3.89 1.90
N ALA A 107 -16.29 3.31 2.95
CA ALA A 107 -15.18 2.35 2.86
C ALA A 107 -13.91 2.84 2.15
N TYR A 108 -13.66 4.15 2.13
CA TYR A 108 -12.36 4.74 1.74
C TYR A 108 -11.71 5.46 2.93
N PHE A 109 -10.41 5.67 2.86
CA PHE A 109 -9.54 6.36 3.81
C PHE A 109 -8.44 7.08 3.02
N GLY A 110 -8.07 8.29 3.42
CA GLY A 110 -7.13 9.14 2.68
C GLY A 110 -7.81 10.11 1.72
N ASP A 111 -7.07 10.53 0.69
CA ASP A 111 -7.50 11.53 -0.29
C ASP A 111 -7.59 10.94 -1.72
N PRO A 112 -8.76 10.46 -2.16
CA PRO A 112 -8.96 10.02 -3.55
C PRO A 112 -8.92 11.17 -4.57
N THR A 113 -9.12 12.42 -4.14
CA THR A 113 -9.16 13.60 -5.03
C THR A 113 -7.77 13.99 -5.53
N ALA A 114 -6.75 13.71 -4.71
CA ALA A 114 -5.33 13.91 -5.04
C ALA A 114 -4.78 12.90 -6.07
N ALA A 115 -5.55 11.88 -6.44
CA ALA A 115 -5.13 10.88 -7.43
C ALA A 115 -5.00 11.47 -8.84
N SER A 116 -4.04 10.95 -9.61
CA SER A 116 -3.78 11.33 -10.99
C SER A 116 -3.32 10.14 -11.84
N VAL A 117 -3.56 10.21 -13.15
CA VAL A 117 -3.06 9.22 -14.11
C VAL A 117 -1.52 9.19 -14.13
N GLU A 118 -0.89 10.36 -14.10
CA GLU A 118 0.57 10.50 -14.10
C GLU A 118 1.21 9.80 -12.88
N ASP A 119 0.65 10.01 -11.69
CA ASP A 119 1.11 9.27 -10.50
C ASP A 119 0.88 7.77 -10.67
N GLY A 120 -0.23 7.36 -11.28
CA GLY A 120 -0.53 5.96 -11.55
C GLY A 120 0.51 5.30 -12.46
N GLU A 121 0.89 5.97 -13.55
CA GLU A 121 1.92 5.51 -14.49
C GLU A 121 3.28 5.37 -13.79
N ASN A 122 3.68 6.39 -13.02
CA ASN A 122 4.90 6.37 -12.22
C ASN A 122 4.91 5.23 -11.19
N LEU A 123 3.76 4.98 -10.55
CA LEU A 123 3.60 3.88 -9.59
C LEU A 123 3.68 2.52 -10.26
N TYR A 124 3.10 2.35 -11.45
CA TYR A 124 3.21 1.10 -12.21
C TYR A 124 4.66 0.79 -12.60
N GLU A 125 5.41 1.79 -13.06
CA GLU A 125 6.85 1.63 -13.36
C GLU A 125 7.64 1.23 -12.09
N ALA A 126 7.39 1.90 -10.97
CA ALA A 126 8.04 1.57 -9.70
C ALA A 126 7.71 0.14 -9.23
N LEU A 127 6.44 -0.27 -9.29
CA LEU A 127 6.00 -1.61 -8.91
C LEU A 127 6.57 -2.69 -9.84
N ALA A 128 6.62 -2.43 -11.15
CA ALA A 128 7.21 -3.32 -12.14
C ALA A 128 8.71 -3.52 -11.87
N GLU A 129 9.45 -2.45 -11.58
CA GLU A 129 10.88 -2.55 -11.26
C GLU A 129 11.13 -3.25 -9.92
N ILE A 130 10.32 -3.01 -8.89
CA ILE A 130 10.42 -3.76 -7.61
C ILE A 130 10.23 -5.26 -7.87
N LEU A 131 9.23 -5.63 -8.65
CA LEU A 131 8.97 -7.03 -9.00
C LEU A 131 10.15 -7.63 -9.78
N ARG A 132 10.62 -6.92 -10.82
CA ARG A 132 11.76 -7.33 -11.65
C ARG A 132 12.99 -7.57 -10.80
N LEU A 133 13.40 -6.59 -9.99
CA LEU A 133 14.57 -6.69 -9.12
C LEU A 133 14.41 -7.84 -8.11
N SER A 134 13.24 -7.97 -7.48
CA SER A 134 13.01 -9.04 -6.51
C SER A 134 13.13 -10.44 -7.13
N VAL A 135 12.64 -10.62 -8.36
CA VAL A 135 12.76 -11.88 -9.10
C VAL A 135 14.21 -12.14 -9.50
N MET A 136 14.90 -11.13 -10.05
CA MET A 136 16.30 -11.27 -10.48
C MET A 136 17.23 -11.57 -9.30
N GLU A 137 17.07 -10.88 -8.17
CA GLU A 137 17.80 -11.16 -6.92
C GLU A 137 17.55 -12.60 -6.45
N HIS A 138 16.29 -13.04 -6.47
CA HIS A 138 15.89 -14.38 -6.04
C HIS A 138 16.42 -15.51 -6.93
N LEU A 139 16.49 -15.28 -8.24
CA LEU A 139 17.09 -16.22 -9.19
C LEU A 139 18.61 -16.23 -9.09
N GLY A 140 19.24 -15.06 -8.88
CA GLY A 140 20.68 -14.92 -8.73
C GLY A 140 21.22 -15.51 -7.42
N SER A 141 20.45 -15.49 -6.34
CA SER A 141 20.82 -16.09 -5.05
C SER A 141 20.83 -17.63 -5.04
N LYS A 142 20.50 -18.26 -6.17
CA LYS A 142 20.52 -19.73 -6.36
C LYS A 142 21.72 -20.24 -7.16
N ALA A 143 22.53 -19.35 -7.71
CA ALA A 143 23.81 -19.69 -8.34
C ALA A 143 24.90 -19.83 -7.26
#